data_AF-A0A8H3AB84-F1
#
_entry.id   AF-A0A8H3AB84-F1
#
_cell.length_a   1.000
_cell.length_b   1.000
_cell.length_c   1.000
_cell.angle_alpha   90.00
_cell.angle_beta   90.00
_cell.angle_gamma   90.00
#
_symmetry.space_group_name_H-M   'P 1'
#
loop_
_entity.id
_entity.type
_entity.pdbx_description
1 polymer ?
#
loop_
_entity_poly.entity_id
_entity_poly.type
_entity_poly.pdbx_seq_one_letter_code
_entity_poly.pdbx_strand_id
1 'polypeptide(L)'
;AEELAESNHWTFAKNFNLHLFSESTRSLYGINLDRVSLLQIHTDYLRYLLRHTQAFFQDRVVLGAEIWERYKSTIEVVITHPNEWGTRKQTFPRNAVVGAGYADAKNASTGLNFMSKTEAFAYYGLFHSDLRHVVNGTTLLICDAGEEIVDITVFTLVSKYPALNIREKRQGACIRAGVALIDLELDRYLRQFLSGAGLSDEIVDEYTNAGVSDFKNAPKRMFSGEDQISRIRLGGSFTDSLIGVRRGILTLSGCVK
;
A
#
# COMPACT_ATOMS: atom_id res chain seq x y z
N ALA A 1 -2.01 -23.13 -2.38
CA ALA A 1 -1.38 -21.97 -3.06
C ALA A 1 0.14 -22.15 -3.10
N GLU A 2 0.78 -22.51 -1.98
CA GLU A 2 2.22 -22.81 -1.90
C GLU A 2 2.64 -24.02 -2.75
N GLU A 3 1.93 -25.15 -2.67
CA GLU A 3 2.22 -26.34 -3.52
C GLU A 3 2.13 -26.03 -5.03
N LEU A 4 1.19 -25.16 -5.43
CA LEU A 4 1.04 -24.70 -6.81
C LEU A 4 2.17 -23.74 -7.21
N ALA A 5 2.63 -22.88 -6.30
CA ALA A 5 3.75 -22.00 -6.53
C ALA A 5 5.06 -22.78 -6.69
N GLU A 6 5.30 -23.79 -5.85
CA GLU A 6 6.46 -24.67 -5.95
C GLU A 6 6.48 -25.48 -7.25
N SER A 7 5.34 -26.09 -7.60
CA SER A 7 5.20 -26.90 -8.83
C SER A 7 5.41 -26.08 -10.11
N ASN A 8 5.13 -24.78 -10.08
CA ASN A 8 5.31 -23.89 -11.22
C ASN A 8 6.56 -23.02 -11.11
N HIS A 9 7.44 -23.26 -10.13
CA HIS A 9 8.65 -22.47 -9.86
C HIS A 9 8.38 -20.96 -9.72
N TRP A 10 7.23 -20.60 -9.15
CA TRP A 10 6.86 -19.21 -8.92
C TRP A 10 7.70 -18.60 -7.80
N THR A 11 8.10 -17.35 -7.99
CA THR A 11 8.79 -16.57 -6.96
C THR A 11 7.78 -15.66 -6.27
N PHE A 12 7.66 -15.77 -4.96
CA PHE A 12 6.80 -14.88 -4.18
C PHE A 12 7.44 -13.48 -4.11
N ALA A 13 6.79 -12.50 -4.72
CA ALA A 13 7.20 -11.09 -4.66
C ALA A 13 6.23 -10.31 -3.77
N LYS A 14 6.74 -9.77 -2.66
CA LYS A 14 5.97 -8.94 -1.72
C LYS A 14 6.58 -7.56 -1.61
N ASN A 15 5.75 -6.56 -1.33
CA ASN A 15 6.16 -5.17 -1.12
C ASN A 15 6.97 -4.60 -2.30
N PHE A 16 6.76 -5.13 -3.52
CA PHE A 16 7.59 -4.81 -4.68
C PHE A 16 7.53 -3.32 -5.06
N ASN A 17 6.40 -2.66 -4.80
CA ASN A 17 6.24 -1.21 -5.00
C ASN A 17 7.25 -0.38 -4.20
N LEU A 18 7.70 -0.88 -3.04
CA LEU A 18 8.65 -0.18 -2.17
C LEU A 18 10.06 -0.08 -2.78
N HIS A 19 10.38 -0.86 -3.81
CA HIS A 19 11.65 -0.72 -4.53
C HIS A 19 11.79 0.57 -5.34
N LEU A 20 10.69 1.28 -5.59
CA LEU A 20 10.69 2.54 -6.32
C LEU A 20 10.91 3.76 -5.42
N PHE A 21 11.01 3.53 -4.10
CA PHE A 21 11.29 4.54 -3.09
C PHE A 21 12.80 4.65 -2.84
N SER A 22 13.19 5.62 -2.00
CA SER A 22 14.56 5.81 -1.55
C SER A 22 15.25 4.52 -1.07
N GLU A 23 16.59 4.49 -1.11
CA GLU A 23 17.38 3.37 -0.57
C GLU A 23 17.13 3.13 0.92
N SER A 24 16.97 4.20 1.71
CA SER A 24 16.56 4.12 3.11
C SER A 24 15.21 3.41 3.29
N THR A 25 14.32 3.52 2.31
CA THR A 25 13.03 2.80 2.34
C THR A 25 13.17 1.32 2.07
N ARG A 26 13.99 0.96 1.08
CA ARG A 26 14.22 -0.43 0.67
C ARG A 26 14.91 -1.24 1.77
N SER A 27 15.90 -0.65 2.44
CA SER A 27 16.69 -1.33 3.48
C SER A 27 15.83 -1.77 4.67
N LEU A 28 14.88 -0.94 5.13
CA LEU A 28 14.06 -1.30 6.30
C LEU A 28 13.17 -2.52 6.05
N TYR A 29 12.65 -2.66 4.83
CA TYR A 29 11.70 -3.74 4.50
C TYR A 29 12.39 -5.00 3.96
N GLY A 30 13.73 -5.05 3.99
CA GLY A 30 14.51 -6.26 3.66
C GLY A 30 14.21 -6.82 2.27
N ILE A 31 13.94 -5.95 1.30
CA ILE A 31 13.36 -6.40 0.04
C ILE A 31 14.45 -6.94 -0.90
N ASN A 32 14.37 -8.23 -1.21
CA ASN A 32 15.27 -8.89 -2.13
C ASN A 32 14.53 -9.45 -3.36
N LEU A 33 15.00 -9.12 -4.57
CA LEU A 33 14.44 -9.57 -5.86
C LEU A 33 15.51 -10.30 -6.66
N ASP A 34 15.87 -11.51 -6.23
CA ASP A 34 17.01 -12.23 -6.84
C ASP A 34 16.70 -12.89 -8.19
N ARG A 35 15.42 -13.01 -8.60
CA ARG A 35 15.04 -13.82 -9.77
C ARG A 35 14.18 -13.14 -10.83
N VAL A 36 13.51 -12.03 -10.51
CA VAL A 36 12.59 -11.34 -11.42
C VAL A 36 12.85 -9.85 -11.38
N SER A 37 12.93 -9.20 -12.55
CA SER A 37 13.15 -7.76 -12.61
C SER A 37 11.94 -7.00 -12.07
N LEU A 38 12.19 -5.86 -11.42
CA LEU A 38 11.12 -5.01 -10.88
C LEU A 38 10.12 -4.57 -11.96
N LEU A 39 10.61 -4.31 -13.17
CA LEU A 39 9.79 -3.94 -14.32
C LEU A 39 8.84 -5.07 -14.71
N GLN A 40 9.31 -6.31 -14.72
CA GLN A 40 8.50 -7.48 -15.02
C GLN A 40 7.37 -7.63 -14.00
N ILE A 41 7.68 -7.52 -12.70
CA ILE A 41 6.69 -7.64 -11.62
C ILE A 41 5.58 -6.60 -11.78
N HIS A 42 5.95 -5.32 -11.96
CA HIS A 42 4.96 -4.25 -12.14
C HIS A 42 4.14 -4.43 -13.42
N THR A 43 4.79 -4.83 -14.51
CA THR A 43 4.14 -5.05 -15.80
C THR A 43 3.13 -6.20 -15.73
N ASP A 44 3.50 -7.32 -15.11
CA ASP A 44 2.63 -8.49 -14.99
C ASP A 44 1.46 -8.22 -14.05
N TYR A 45 1.71 -7.54 -12.93
CA TYR A 45 0.65 -7.10 -12.01
C TYR A 45 -0.35 -6.16 -12.69
N LEU A 46 0.13 -5.13 -13.38
CA LEU A 46 -0.72 -4.20 -14.13
C LEU A 46 -1.49 -4.92 -15.25
N ARG A 47 -0.84 -5.83 -15.98
CA ARG A 47 -1.51 -6.61 -17.04
C ARG A 47 -2.62 -7.49 -16.46
N TYR A 48 -2.39 -8.10 -15.31
CA TYR A 48 -3.42 -8.84 -14.58
C TYR A 48 -4.62 -7.94 -14.28
N LEU A 49 -4.40 -6.75 -13.72
CA LEU A 49 -5.47 -5.79 -13.44
C LEU A 49 -6.23 -5.36 -14.69
N LEU A 50 -5.53 -5.07 -15.80
CA LEU A 50 -6.16 -4.70 -17.06
C LEU A 50 -7.04 -5.82 -17.62
N ARG A 51 -6.54 -7.06 -17.65
CA ARG A 51 -7.28 -8.23 -18.14
C ARG A 51 -8.56 -8.45 -17.33
N HIS A 52 -8.47 -8.38 -16.00
CA HIS A 52 -9.64 -8.51 -15.14
C HIS A 52 -10.62 -7.35 -15.30
N THR A 53 -10.13 -6.13 -15.43
CA THR A 53 -10.96 -4.94 -15.67
C THR A 53 -11.73 -5.07 -16.98
N GLN A 54 -11.04 -5.47 -18.06
CA GLN A 54 -11.66 -5.73 -19.36
C GLN A 54 -12.73 -6.82 -19.26
N ALA A 55 -12.38 -7.99 -18.72
CA ALA A 55 -13.31 -9.11 -18.61
C ALA A 55 -14.55 -8.74 -17.80
N PHE A 56 -14.37 -8.05 -16.66
CA PHE A 56 -15.46 -7.58 -15.82
C PHE A 56 -16.35 -6.57 -16.57
N PHE A 57 -15.77 -5.60 -17.26
CA PHE A 57 -16.53 -4.60 -18.04
C PHE A 57 -17.34 -5.27 -19.16
N GLN A 58 -16.72 -6.16 -19.93
CA GLN A 58 -17.35 -6.83 -21.06
C GLN A 58 -18.51 -7.73 -20.63
N ASP A 59 -18.42 -8.35 -19.45
CA ASP A 59 -19.47 -9.19 -18.85
C ASP A 59 -20.64 -8.35 -18.27
N ARG A 60 -20.33 -7.22 -17.63
CA ARG A 60 -21.32 -6.45 -16.85
C ARG A 60 -22.01 -5.33 -17.60
N VAL A 61 -21.42 -4.84 -18.68
CA VAL A 61 -21.98 -3.75 -19.48
C VAL A 61 -22.68 -4.32 -20.70
N VAL A 62 -23.91 -3.86 -20.96
CA VAL A 62 -24.66 -4.22 -22.17
C VAL A 62 -23.85 -3.80 -23.40
N LEU A 63 -23.61 -4.73 -24.34
CA LEU A 63 -22.69 -4.56 -25.48
C LEU A 63 -21.25 -4.25 -25.05
N GLY A 64 -20.83 -4.64 -23.84
CA GLY A 64 -19.53 -4.29 -23.27
C GLY A 64 -18.34 -4.72 -24.13
N ALA A 65 -18.42 -5.88 -24.78
CA ALA A 65 -17.39 -6.34 -25.73
C ALA A 65 -17.22 -5.38 -26.93
N GLU A 66 -18.32 -4.98 -27.55
CA GLU A 66 -18.34 -4.05 -28.69
C GLU A 66 -17.88 -2.64 -28.28
N ILE A 67 -18.35 -2.15 -27.13
CA ILE A 67 -17.95 -0.86 -26.57
C ILE A 67 -16.45 -0.85 -26.28
N TRP A 68 -15.95 -1.88 -25.59
CA TRP A 68 -14.53 -1.97 -25.29
C TRP A 68 -13.69 -1.96 -26.56
N GLU A 69 -14.02 -2.79 -27.54
CA GLU A 69 -13.28 -2.86 -28.80
C GLU A 69 -13.33 -1.53 -29.57
N ARG A 70 -14.47 -0.84 -29.58
CA ARG A 70 -14.64 0.46 -30.23
C ARG A 70 -13.80 1.56 -29.59
N TYR A 71 -13.67 1.56 -28.27
CA TYR A 71 -13.04 2.67 -27.53
C TYR A 71 -11.65 2.34 -26.97
N LYS A 72 -11.16 1.10 -27.08
CA LYS A 72 -9.86 0.70 -26.50
C LYS A 72 -8.70 1.60 -26.90
N SER A 73 -8.72 2.14 -28.12
CA SER A 73 -7.66 3.03 -28.64
C SER A 73 -7.74 4.47 -28.11
N THR A 74 -8.85 4.83 -27.46
CA THR A 74 -9.13 6.16 -26.89
C THR A 74 -9.31 6.13 -25.37
N ILE A 75 -9.03 5.00 -24.72
CA ILE A 75 -9.09 4.90 -23.26
C ILE A 75 -8.03 5.85 -22.67
N GLU A 76 -8.46 6.70 -21.75
CA GLU A 76 -7.56 7.48 -20.90
C GLU A 76 -7.29 6.71 -19.61
N VAL A 77 -6.01 6.59 -19.29
CA VAL A 77 -5.53 5.88 -18.11
C VAL A 77 -4.86 6.90 -17.20
N VAL A 78 -5.35 6.99 -15.96
CA VAL A 78 -4.75 7.83 -14.91
C VAL A 78 -4.13 6.92 -13.87
N ILE A 79 -2.81 6.98 -13.72
CA ILE A 79 -2.07 6.22 -12.71
C ILE A 79 -1.75 7.14 -11.55
N THR A 80 -2.30 6.81 -10.38
CA THR A 80 -1.97 7.50 -9.14
C THR A 80 -0.65 7.01 -8.58
N HIS A 81 0.20 7.91 -8.10
CA HIS A 81 1.49 7.58 -7.51
C HIS A 81 1.73 8.29 -6.16
N PRO A 82 2.61 7.75 -5.30
CA PRO A 82 3.08 8.44 -4.10
C PRO A 82 3.70 9.80 -4.41
N ASN A 83 3.67 10.74 -3.47
CA ASN A 83 4.22 12.09 -3.70
C ASN A 83 5.74 12.06 -4.04
N GLU A 84 6.48 11.07 -3.54
CA GLU A 84 7.93 10.92 -3.79
C GLU A 84 8.26 10.57 -5.26
N TRP A 85 7.30 10.10 -6.05
CA TRP A 85 7.49 9.70 -7.44
C TRP A 85 7.34 10.89 -8.40
N GLY A 86 8.01 12.00 -8.10
CA GLY A 86 8.04 13.18 -8.96
C GLY A 86 8.41 12.85 -10.41
N THR A 87 8.24 13.81 -11.32
CA THR A 87 8.31 13.61 -12.79
C THR A 87 9.51 12.80 -13.29
N ARG A 88 10.70 12.94 -12.68
CA ARG A 88 11.92 12.20 -13.05
C ARG A 88 11.85 10.69 -12.80
N LYS A 89 10.99 10.22 -11.90
CA LYS A 89 10.81 8.80 -11.58
C LYS A 89 9.65 8.16 -12.37
N GLN A 90 8.91 8.92 -13.18
CA GLN A 90 7.74 8.41 -13.92
C GLN A 90 8.10 7.57 -15.15
N THR A 91 9.34 7.57 -15.62
CA THR A 91 9.78 6.73 -16.75
C THR A 91 9.58 5.24 -16.48
N PHE A 92 9.93 4.78 -15.27
CA PHE A 92 9.76 3.39 -14.87
C PHE A 92 8.28 2.94 -14.89
N PRO A 93 7.35 3.59 -14.15
CA PRO A 93 5.96 3.16 -14.15
C PRO A 93 5.31 3.37 -15.52
N ARG A 94 5.71 4.38 -16.31
CA ARG A 94 5.26 4.53 -17.69
C ARG A 94 5.62 3.30 -18.54
N ASN A 95 6.85 2.81 -18.46
CA ASN A 95 7.26 1.61 -19.19
C ASN A 95 6.47 0.37 -18.74
N ALA A 96 6.22 0.22 -17.44
CA ALA A 96 5.42 -0.89 -16.92
C ALA A 96 3.97 -0.86 -17.42
N VAL A 97 3.35 0.32 -17.43
CA VAL A 97 1.96 0.51 -17.87
C VAL A 97 1.81 0.28 -19.38
N VAL A 98 2.75 0.77 -20.18
CA VAL A 98 2.80 0.49 -21.63
C VAL A 98 3.03 -1.00 -21.88
N GLY A 99 4.00 -1.62 -21.20
CA GLY A 99 4.26 -3.06 -21.31
C GLY A 99 3.08 -3.94 -20.87
N ALA A 100 2.22 -3.43 -19.99
CA ALA A 100 1.01 -4.10 -19.53
C ALA A 100 -0.14 -4.02 -20.53
N GLY A 101 -0.06 -3.15 -21.55
CA GLY A 101 -1.04 -3.01 -22.61
C GLY A 101 -2.11 -1.93 -22.37
N TYR A 102 -1.89 -1.01 -21.42
CA TYR A 102 -2.83 0.09 -21.16
C TYR A 102 -2.81 1.17 -22.24
N ALA A 103 -1.72 1.29 -22.99
CA ALA A 103 -1.60 2.21 -24.10
C ALA A 103 -0.61 1.66 -25.12
N ASP A 104 -0.89 1.89 -26.40
CA ASP A 104 0.09 1.65 -27.46
C ASP A 104 1.26 2.61 -27.30
N ALA A 105 2.48 2.16 -27.60
CA ALA A 105 3.69 2.99 -27.49
C ALA A 105 3.58 4.32 -28.28
N LYS A 106 2.79 4.35 -29.36
CA LYS A 106 2.54 5.53 -30.19
C LYS A 106 1.58 6.54 -29.53
N ASN A 107 0.66 6.07 -28.68
CA ASN A 107 -0.40 6.87 -28.04
C ASN A 107 -0.15 7.06 -26.54
N ALA A 108 0.92 6.49 -25.98
CA ALA A 108 1.25 6.58 -24.57
C ALA A 108 1.52 8.02 -24.09
N SER A 109 1.82 8.96 -24.99
CA SER A 109 2.00 10.37 -24.65
C SER A 109 0.69 11.12 -24.41
N THR A 110 -0.43 10.64 -24.95
CA THR A 110 -1.74 11.30 -24.85
C THR A 110 -2.73 10.53 -23.99
N GLY A 111 -2.69 9.20 -24.00
CA GLY A 111 -3.64 8.35 -23.26
C GLY A 111 -3.23 8.01 -21.82
N LEU A 112 -2.00 8.34 -21.39
CA LEU A 112 -1.49 7.98 -20.06
C LEU A 112 -1.08 9.21 -19.25
N ASN A 113 -1.84 9.45 -18.18
CA ASN A 113 -1.64 10.53 -17.22
C ASN A 113 -1.18 10.00 -15.87
N PHE A 114 -0.37 10.80 -15.19
CA PHE A 114 0.10 10.51 -13.83
C PHE A 114 -0.40 11.60 -12.90
N MET A 115 -0.92 11.18 -11.75
CA MET A 115 -1.49 12.06 -10.73
C MET A 115 -0.95 11.62 -9.37
N SER A 116 -0.70 12.55 -8.45
CA SER A 116 -0.36 12.13 -7.09
C SER A 116 -1.58 11.54 -6.38
N LYS A 117 -1.39 10.60 -5.45
CA LYS A 117 -2.49 10.06 -4.62
C LYS A 117 -3.24 11.15 -3.88
N THR A 118 -2.51 12.11 -3.30
CA THR A 118 -3.09 13.22 -2.54
C THR A 118 -3.93 14.15 -3.43
N GLU A 119 -3.52 14.37 -4.67
CA GLU A 119 -4.30 15.09 -5.67
C GLU A 119 -5.58 14.35 -6.03
N ALA A 120 -5.50 13.03 -6.28
CA ALA A 120 -6.67 12.21 -6.55
C ALA A 120 -7.69 12.24 -5.39
N PHE A 121 -7.23 12.19 -4.14
CA PHE A 121 -8.10 12.33 -2.96
C PHE A 121 -8.70 13.72 -2.83
N ALA A 122 -7.96 14.78 -3.16
CA ALA A 122 -8.50 16.14 -3.17
C ALA A 122 -9.63 16.25 -4.20
N TYR A 123 -9.43 15.75 -5.43
CA TYR A 123 -10.47 15.69 -6.45
C TYR A 123 -11.68 14.88 -5.98
N TYR A 124 -11.46 13.68 -5.44
CA TYR A 124 -12.53 12.83 -4.94
C TYR A 124 -13.34 13.55 -3.85
N GLY A 125 -12.68 14.17 -2.87
CA GLY A 125 -13.36 14.90 -1.80
C GLY A 125 -14.16 16.09 -2.30
N LEU A 126 -13.58 16.88 -3.22
CA LEU A 126 -14.25 18.08 -3.75
C LEU A 126 -15.44 17.74 -4.66
N PHE A 127 -15.41 16.60 -5.37
CA PHE A 127 -16.48 16.17 -6.27
C PHE A 127 -17.55 15.30 -5.58
N HIS A 128 -17.14 14.31 -4.78
CA HIS A 128 -18.02 13.23 -4.34
C HIS A 128 -18.38 13.28 -2.85
N SER A 129 -17.62 14.00 -2.01
CA SER A 129 -17.84 14.02 -0.56
C SER A 129 -18.49 15.33 -0.07
N ASP A 130 -18.49 15.52 1.25
CA ASP A 130 -19.06 16.68 1.91
C ASP A 130 -18.32 17.98 1.61
N LEU A 131 -17.14 17.97 0.97
CA LEU A 131 -16.35 19.19 0.68
C LEU A 131 -16.90 20.04 -0.47
N ARG A 132 -18.11 19.73 -0.97
CA ARG A 132 -18.80 20.51 -1.99
C ARG A 132 -19.10 21.96 -1.55
N HIS A 133 -19.21 22.23 -0.25
CA HIS A 133 -19.43 23.58 0.29
C HIS A 133 -18.16 24.44 0.39
N VAL A 134 -16.97 23.86 0.19
CA VAL A 134 -15.69 24.57 0.26
C VAL A 134 -15.62 25.67 -0.81
N VAL A 135 -15.13 26.87 -0.49
CA VAL A 135 -15.08 27.99 -1.44
C VAL A 135 -13.67 28.20 -2.01
N ASN A 136 -13.58 28.88 -3.17
CA ASN A 136 -12.30 29.28 -3.75
C ASN A 136 -11.44 30.02 -2.71
N GLY A 137 -10.13 29.76 -2.72
CA GLY A 137 -9.17 30.25 -1.72
C GLY A 137 -9.01 29.33 -0.50
N THR A 138 -9.89 28.35 -0.29
CA THR A 138 -9.75 27.43 0.85
C THR A 138 -8.48 26.60 0.75
N THR A 139 -7.82 26.41 1.89
CA THR A 139 -6.66 25.53 2.04
C THR A 139 -7.12 24.15 2.47
N LEU A 140 -6.67 23.12 1.76
CA LEU A 140 -6.96 21.72 2.04
C LEU A 140 -5.67 21.02 2.46
N LEU A 141 -5.70 20.30 3.56
CA LEU A 141 -4.64 19.38 3.95
C LEU A 141 -5.13 17.96 3.67
N ILE A 142 -4.45 17.26 2.78
CA ILE A 142 -4.70 15.83 2.53
C ILE A 142 -3.59 15.05 3.20
N CYS A 143 -3.98 14.07 4.04
CA CYS A 143 -3.09 13.13 4.70
C CYS A 143 -3.57 11.72 4.36
N ASP A 144 -2.85 11.06 3.45
CA ASP A 144 -3.06 9.66 3.10
C ASP A 144 -2.13 8.80 3.95
N ALA A 145 -2.66 8.29 5.07
CA ALA A 145 -1.93 7.39 5.96
C ALA A 145 -2.04 5.93 5.47
N GLY A 146 -1.24 5.61 4.45
CA GLY A 146 -1.21 4.30 3.82
C GLY A 146 -0.52 3.22 4.65
N GLU A 147 -0.39 2.04 4.03
CA GLU A 147 0.19 0.87 4.69
C GLU A 147 1.68 1.05 5.01
N GLU A 148 2.47 1.56 4.06
CA GLU A 148 3.92 1.69 4.25
C GLU A 148 4.40 3.14 4.41
N ILE A 149 3.64 4.08 3.85
CA ILE A 149 3.98 5.50 3.78
C ILE A 149 2.77 6.36 4.15
N VAL A 150 3.04 7.59 4.56
CA VAL A 150 2.05 8.64 4.71
C VAL A 150 2.38 9.76 3.73
N ASP A 151 1.49 10.00 2.77
CA ASP A 151 1.60 11.10 1.81
C ASP A 151 0.79 12.30 2.32
N ILE A 152 1.44 13.46 2.46
CA ILE A 152 0.82 14.68 2.97
C ILE A 152 1.02 15.81 1.98
N THR A 153 -0.07 16.43 1.52
CA THR A 153 0.00 17.59 0.63
C THR A 153 -0.98 18.66 1.05
N VAL A 154 -0.54 19.92 0.96
CA VAL A 154 -1.39 21.09 1.20
C VAL A 154 -1.76 21.71 -0.14
N PHE A 155 -3.05 21.77 -0.44
CA PHE A 155 -3.59 22.41 -1.64
C PHE A 155 -4.31 23.71 -1.30
N THR A 156 -4.39 24.60 -2.28
CA THR A 156 -5.35 25.71 -2.32
C THR A 156 -6.36 25.40 -3.41
N LEU A 157 -7.64 25.48 -3.10
CA LEU A 157 -8.68 25.46 -4.12
C LEU A 157 -8.65 26.78 -4.88
N VAL A 158 -8.22 26.77 -6.14
CA VAL A 158 -8.11 27.97 -6.97
C VAL A 158 -9.47 28.30 -7.60
N SER A 159 -10.09 27.31 -8.24
CA SER A 159 -11.44 27.46 -8.79
C SER A 159 -12.19 26.14 -8.77
N LYS A 160 -13.51 26.19 -8.57
CA LYS A 160 -14.42 25.05 -8.80
C LYS A 160 -15.01 25.02 -10.21
N TYR A 161 -15.19 26.19 -10.83
CA TYR A 161 -15.87 26.35 -12.12
C TYR A 161 -15.10 27.33 -13.03
N PRO A 162 -15.09 27.13 -14.35
CA PRO A 162 -15.73 26.04 -15.10
C PRO A 162 -15.01 24.69 -14.98
N ALA A 163 -13.77 24.67 -14.48
CA ALA A 163 -13.00 23.46 -14.21
C ALA A 163 -12.45 23.50 -12.78
N LEU A 164 -12.50 22.36 -12.09
CA LEU A 164 -11.91 22.23 -10.78
C LEU A 164 -10.38 22.34 -10.90
N ASN A 165 -9.82 23.32 -10.20
CA ASN A 165 -8.41 23.62 -10.19
C ASN A 165 -7.95 23.74 -8.75
N ILE A 166 -7.04 22.86 -8.36
CA ILE A 166 -6.32 22.93 -7.10
C ILE A 166 -4.86 23.21 -7.38
N ARG A 167 -4.23 23.99 -6.50
CA ARG A 167 -2.81 24.31 -6.57
C ARG A 167 -2.12 23.87 -5.30
N GLU A 168 -1.13 23.02 -5.44
CA GLU A 168 -0.23 22.65 -4.36
C GLU A 168 0.48 23.89 -3.79
N LYS A 169 0.42 24.08 -2.47
CA LYS A 169 1.07 25.22 -1.79
C LYS A 169 2.58 25.04 -1.68
N ARG A 170 3.01 23.79 -1.50
CA ARG A 170 4.41 23.36 -1.35
C ARG A 170 4.49 21.89 -1.73
N GLN A 171 5.67 21.46 -2.15
CA GLN A 171 5.95 20.06 -2.45
C GLN A 171 5.46 19.14 -1.33
N GLY A 172 4.63 18.17 -1.69
CA GLY A 172 4.06 17.18 -0.81
C GLY A 172 5.15 16.38 -0.11
N ALA A 173 4.89 16.04 1.14
CA ALA A 173 5.72 15.15 1.90
C ALA A 173 5.29 13.70 1.64
N CYS A 174 6.27 12.80 1.68
CA CYS A 174 6.07 11.36 1.78
C CYS A 174 6.94 10.91 2.95
N ILE A 175 6.30 10.48 4.04
CA ILE A 175 7.01 10.05 5.26
C ILE A 175 6.78 8.56 5.50
N ARG A 176 7.76 7.92 6.12
CA ARG A 176 7.74 6.49 6.44
C ARG A 176 7.07 6.28 7.79
N ALA A 177 5.75 6.34 7.82
CA ALA A 177 4.96 6.23 9.05
C ALA A 177 3.67 5.42 8.84
N GLY A 178 3.65 4.51 7.87
CA GLY A 178 2.48 3.67 7.61
C GLY A 178 2.28 2.57 8.65
N VAL A 179 1.11 1.94 8.64
CA VAL A 179 0.73 0.89 9.61
C VAL A 179 1.59 -0.38 9.57
N ALA A 180 2.35 -0.61 8.49
CA ALA A 180 3.32 -1.70 8.38
C ALA A 180 4.53 -1.50 9.31
N LEU A 181 4.87 -0.24 9.66
CA LEU A 181 5.92 0.04 10.64
C LEU A 181 5.52 -0.47 12.03
N ILE A 182 4.24 -0.35 12.39
CA ILE A 182 3.70 -0.87 13.66
C ILE A 182 3.89 -2.39 13.73
N ASP A 183 3.66 -3.09 12.61
CA ASP A 183 3.84 -4.54 12.53
C ASP A 183 5.31 -4.94 12.64
N LEU A 184 6.22 -4.15 12.04
CA LEU A 184 7.67 -4.35 12.12
C LEU A 184 8.19 -4.15 13.55
N GLU A 185 7.73 -3.09 14.22
CA GLU A 185 8.13 -2.82 15.61
C GLU A 185 7.58 -3.90 16.56
N LEU A 186 6.38 -4.43 16.31
CA LEU A 186 5.88 -5.57 17.07
C LEU A 186 6.69 -6.84 16.82
N ASP A 187 7.05 -7.14 15.57
CA ASP A 187 7.92 -8.28 15.23
C ASP A 187 9.25 -8.19 16.00
N ARG A 188 9.90 -7.03 15.92
CA ARG A 188 11.15 -6.75 16.63
C ARG A 188 11.00 -6.90 18.15
N TYR A 189 9.92 -6.34 18.70
CA TYR A 189 9.63 -6.45 20.13
C TYR A 189 9.44 -7.91 20.55
N LEU A 190 8.59 -8.67 19.85
CA LEU A 190 8.32 -10.07 20.19
C LEU A 190 9.59 -10.93 20.10
N ARG A 191 10.44 -10.71 19.10
CA ARG A 191 11.74 -11.41 18.99
C ARG A 191 12.61 -11.14 20.21
N GLN A 192 12.83 -9.86 20.53
CA GLN A 192 13.66 -9.49 21.68
C GLN A 192 13.07 -10.00 22.99
N PHE A 193 11.75 -9.91 23.14
CA PHE A 193 11.01 -10.32 24.32
C PHE A 193 11.08 -11.84 24.55
N LEU A 194 10.83 -12.63 23.50
CA LEU A 194 10.81 -14.09 23.57
C LEU A 194 12.23 -14.67 23.68
N SER A 195 13.21 -14.12 22.97
CA SER A 195 14.63 -14.50 23.14
C SER A 195 15.13 -14.15 24.55
N GLY A 196 14.72 -12.99 25.10
CA GLY A 196 15.02 -12.59 26.47
C GLY A 196 14.42 -13.52 27.53
N ALA A 197 13.34 -14.23 27.20
CA ALA A 197 12.74 -15.27 28.03
C ALA A 197 13.45 -16.64 27.92
N GLY A 198 14.48 -16.78 27.08
CA GLY A 198 15.25 -18.00 26.92
C GLY A 198 14.62 -19.07 26.02
N LEU A 199 13.68 -18.68 25.15
CA LEU A 199 13.11 -19.57 24.13
C LEU A 199 14.13 -19.83 23.00
N SER A 200 14.03 -21.00 22.35
CA SER A 200 14.89 -21.33 21.20
C SER A 200 14.50 -20.47 19.98
N ASP A 201 15.45 -20.27 19.07
CA ASP A 201 15.24 -19.43 17.88
C ASP A 201 14.06 -19.93 17.03
N GLU A 202 13.86 -21.26 16.92
CA GLU A 202 12.72 -21.83 16.19
C GLU A 202 11.38 -21.46 16.82
N ILE A 203 11.29 -21.50 18.15
CA ILE A 203 10.06 -21.13 18.87
C ILE A 203 9.83 -19.62 18.81
N VAL A 204 10.90 -18.82 18.91
CA VAL A 204 10.84 -17.37 18.77
C VAL A 204 10.29 -17.01 17.39
N ASP A 205 10.75 -17.65 16.32
CA ASP A 205 10.25 -17.45 14.97
C ASP A 205 8.77 -17.84 14.84
N GLU A 206 8.39 -19.04 15.31
CA GLU A 206 7.01 -19.51 15.27
C GLU A 206 6.06 -18.55 15.99
N TYR A 207 6.39 -18.18 17.23
CA TYR A 207 5.54 -17.37 18.10
C TYR A 207 5.48 -15.91 17.66
N THR A 208 6.59 -15.37 17.15
CA THR A 208 6.61 -14.02 16.57
C THR A 208 5.71 -13.96 15.35
N ASN A 209 5.85 -14.92 14.41
CA ASN A 209 5.04 -14.95 13.20
C ASN A 209 3.53 -15.06 13.51
N ALA A 210 3.17 -15.94 14.44
CA ALA A 210 1.78 -16.08 14.90
C ALA A 210 1.28 -14.82 15.61
N GLY A 211 2.08 -14.23 16.50
CA GLY A 211 1.73 -13.01 17.24
C GLY A 211 1.52 -11.81 16.34
N VAL A 212 2.41 -11.58 15.37
CA VAL A 212 2.27 -10.51 14.37
C VAL A 212 1.03 -10.73 13.50
N SER A 213 0.75 -11.98 13.11
CA SER A 213 -0.45 -12.33 12.34
C SER A 213 -1.74 -12.04 13.13
N ASP A 214 -1.81 -12.47 14.39
CA ASP A 214 -2.95 -12.21 15.28
C ASP A 214 -3.15 -10.71 15.50
N PHE A 215 -2.07 -9.98 15.80
CA PHE A 215 -2.09 -8.53 16.02
C PHE A 215 -2.63 -7.75 14.81
N LYS A 216 -2.20 -8.12 13.59
CA LYS A 216 -2.66 -7.52 12.33
C LYS A 216 -4.17 -7.64 12.12
N ASN A 217 -4.75 -8.77 12.54
CA ASN A 217 -6.14 -9.10 12.26
C ASN A 217 -7.12 -8.37 13.17
N ALA A 218 -6.79 -8.15 14.45
CA ALA A 218 -7.72 -7.53 15.40
C ALA A 218 -7.08 -6.48 16.32
N PRO A 219 -6.12 -6.82 17.20
CA PRO A 219 -5.62 -5.91 18.23
C PRO A 219 -5.15 -4.55 17.69
N LYS A 220 -4.44 -4.53 16.57
CA LYS A 220 -3.97 -3.29 15.92
C LYS A 220 -5.12 -2.33 15.59
N ARG A 221 -6.24 -2.84 15.10
CA ARG A 221 -7.40 -2.03 14.66
C ARG A 221 -8.22 -1.50 15.83
N MET A 222 -8.11 -2.15 16.98
CA MET A 222 -8.81 -1.75 18.21
C MET A 222 -7.96 -0.81 19.07
N PHE A 223 -6.73 -0.51 18.66
CA PHE A 223 -5.82 0.32 19.44
C PHE A 223 -6.42 1.72 19.67
N SER A 224 -6.54 2.11 20.94
CA SER A 224 -7.20 3.34 21.37
C SER A 224 -6.36 4.16 22.35
N GLY A 225 -5.16 3.70 22.73
CA GLY A 225 -4.25 4.45 23.61
C GLY A 225 -3.33 3.58 24.45
N GLU A 226 -2.45 4.24 25.19
CA GLU A 226 -1.37 3.63 25.98
C GLU A 226 -1.87 2.71 27.11
N ASP A 227 -3.04 3.02 27.69
CA ASP A 227 -3.63 2.25 28.79
C ASP A 227 -4.36 0.98 28.33
N GLN A 228 -4.51 0.79 27.01
CA GLN A 228 -5.26 -0.33 26.49
C GLN A 228 -4.48 -1.64 26.60
N ILE A 229 -5.12 -2.64 27.21
CA ILE A 229 -4.57 -3.99 27.24
C ILE A 229 -4.92 -4.72 25.95
N SER A 230 -3.90 -5.14 25.21
CA SER A 230 -4.00 -5.99 24.04
C SER A 230 -3.69 -7.44 24.38
N ARG A 231 -4.46 -8.37 23.80
CA ARG A 231 -4.23 -9.81 23.93
C ARG A 231 -3.76 -10.32 22.58
N ILE A 232 -2.52 -10.80 22.53
CA ILE A 232 -1.88 -11.27 21.31
C ILE A 232 -1.67 -12.77 21.42
N ARG A 233 -2.18 -13.54 20.47
CA ARG A 233 -2.00 -14.99 20.41
C ARG A 233 -0.68 -15.33 19.73
N LEU A 234 0.24 -15.90 20.49
CA LEU A 234 1.53 -16.40 20.01
C LEU A 234 1.46 -17.84 19.51
N GLY A 235 0.47 -18.62 19.95
CA GLY A 235 0.33 -20.04 19.60
C GLY A 235 0.79 -20.99 20.72
N GLY A 236 0.49 -22.27 20.54
CA GLY A 236 0.81 -23.33 21.51
C GLY A 236 0.09 -23.23 22.86
N SER A 237 0.49 -24.08 23.81
CA SER A 237 0.04 -24.07 25.21
C SER A 237 1.03 -23.36 26.16
N PHE A 238 2.01 -22.65 25.60
CA PHE A 238 3.08 -21.99 26.36
C PHE A 238 2.50 -21.07 27.44
N THR A 239 3.04 -21.19 28.64
CA THR A 239 2.62 -20.42 29.80
C THR A 239 3.84 -20.06 30.59
N ASP A 240 4.05 -18.76 30.77
CA ASP A 240 5.09 -18.19 31.58
C ASP A 240 4.54 -16.91 32.24
N SER A 241 4.34 -16.99 33.55
CA SER A 241 3.78 -15.91 34.34
C SER A 241 4.71 -14.71 34.49
N LEU A 242 6.04 -14.90 34.39
CA LEU A 242 7.01 -13.83 34.54
C LEU A 242 6.96 -12.86 33.36
N ILE A 243 6.63 -13.37 32.18
CA ILE A 243 6.51 -12.59 30.94
C ILE A 243 5.04 -12.40 30.53
N GLY A 244 4.07 -12.65 31.41
CA GLY A 244 2.66 -12.37 31.15
C GLY A 244 2.02 -13.21 30.04
N VAL A 245 2.58 -14.38 29.72
CA VAL A 245 2.03 -15.31 28.73
C VAL A 245 1.24 -16.42 29.43
N ARG A 246 -0.03 -16.58 29.06
CA ARG A 246 -0.89 -17.65 29.59
C ARG A 246 -1.62 -18.36 28.48
N ARG A 247 -1.40 -19.68 28.36
CA ARG A 247 -2.01 -20.54 27.31
C ARG A 247 -1.82 -19.95 25.90
N GLY A 248 -0.59 -19.55 25.58
CA GLY A 248 -0.22 -18.99 24.28
C GLY A 248 -0.74 -17.57 24.03
N ILE A 249 -1.29 -16.88 25.05
CA ILE A 249 -1.77 -15.50 24.95
C ILE A 249 -0.86 -14.59 25.75
N LEU A 250 -0.18 -13.69 25.05
CA LEU A 250 0.55 -12.58 25.62
C LEU A 250 -0.43 -11.45 25.96
N THR A 251 -0.32 -10.93 27.18
CA THR A 251 -1.04 -9.71 27.59
C THR A 251 -0.07 -8.53 27.55
N LEU A 252 -0.32 -7.59 26.63
CA LEU A 252 0.54 -6.45 26.36
C LEU A 252 -0.19 -5.16 26.73
N SER A 253 0.51 -4.22 27.38
CA SER A 253 0.02 -2.85 27.53
C SER A 253 0.13 -2.08 26.21
N GLY A 254 -0.67 -1.04 26.03
CA GLY A 254 -0.65 -0.19 24.83
C GLY A 254 0.62 0.65 24.71
N CYS A 255 1.36 0.78 25.81
CA CYS A 255 2.71 1.31 25.85
C CYS A 255 3.69 0.22 26.30
N VAL A 256 4.75 0.02 25.50
CA VAL A 256 5.80 -0.96 25.74
C VAL A 256 7.11 -0.20 25.83
N LYS A 257 7.89 -0.43 26.89
CA LYS A 257 9.18 0.22 27.14
C LYS A 257 10.33 -0.60 26.59
#